data_AF-A0A940B7U6-F1
#
_entry.id   AF-A0A940B7U6-F1
#
_cell.length_a   1.000
_cell.length_b   1.000
_cell.length_c   1.000
_cell.angle_alpha   90.00
_cell.angle_beta   90.00
_cell.angle_gamma   90.00
#
_symmetry.space_group_name_H-M   'P 1'
#
loop_
_entity.id
_entity.type
_entity.pdbx_description
1 polymer ?
#
loop_
_entity_poly.entity_id
_entity_poly.type
_entity_poly.pdbx_seq_one_letter_code
_entity_poly.pdbx_strand_id
1 'polypeptide(L)'
;MNGHFGLLEELTKRYGAIKRARGCFLYTQSGTRITDLWQDGGRAILGWGAGKSRLYFKNSIDRGFFGVYGTKLPQPLEKALRSICG
;
A
#
# COMPACT_ATOMS: atom_id res chain seq x y z
N MET A 1 -14.04 -1.16 -19.47
CA MET A 1 -13.02 -0.85 -18.44
C MET A 1 -12.70 0.65 -18.57
N ASN A 2 -13.16 1.59 -17.72
CA ASN A 2 -12.75 3.03 -17.80
C ASN A 2 -13.21 3.96 -16.63
N GLY A 3 -13.68 3.47 -15.47
CA GLY A 3 -14.26 4.34 -14.43
C GLY A 3 -13.29 5.00 -13.44
N HIS A 4 -12.22 4.30 -13.04
CA HIS A 4 -11.40 4.72 -11.90
C HIS A 4 -10.41 5.85 -12.22
N PHE A 5 -9.89 5.92 -13.45
CA PHE A 5 -8.95 6.96 -13.86
C PHE A 5 -9.56 8.36 -13.78
N GLY A 6 -10.82 8.52 -14.21
CA GLY A 6 -11.51 9.81 -14.14
C GLY A 6 -11.70 10.31 -12.70
N LEU A 7 -11.90 9.41 -11.74
CA LEU A 7 -12.07 9.77 -10.33
C LEU A 7 -10.75 10.25 -9.69
N LEU A 8 -9.63 9.61 -10.05
CA LEU A 8 -8.29 10.00 -9.58
C LEU A 8 -7.85 11.33 -10.18
N GLU A 9 -8.16 11.58 -11.45
CA GLU A 9 -7.95 12.89 -12.07
C GLU A 9 -8.75 13.98 -11.36
N GLU A 10 -10.02 13.74 -11.05
CA GLU A 10 -10.87 14.72 -10.37
C GLU A 10 -10.39 15.00 -8.94
N LEU A 11 -9.95 13.97 -8.22
CA LEU A 11 -9.35 14.11 -6.90
C LEU A 11 -8.09 15.00 -6.95
N THR A 12 -7.25 14.78 -7.96
CA THR A 12 -6.03 15.57 -8.19
C THR A 12 -6.36 17.01 -8.60
N LYS A 13 -7.36 17.23 -9.45
CA LYS A 13 -7.82 18.58 -9.83
C LYS A 13 -8.32 19.38 -8.62
N ARG A 14 -9.09 18.75 -7.72
CA ARG A 14 -9.69 19.44 -6.56
C ARG A 14 -8.71 19.72 -5.43
N TYR A 15 -7.81 18.79 -5.14
CA TYR A 15 -6.98 18.84 -3.93
C TYR A 15 -5.47 18.91 -4.22
N GLY A 16 -5.08 18.85 -5.49
CA GLY A 16 -3.69 18.73 -5.92
C GLY A 16 -3.13 17.32 -5.67
N ALA A 17 -1.83 17.16 -5.90
CA ALA A 17 -1.16 15.87 -5.74
C ALA A 17 -1.24 15.36 -4.28
N ILE A 18 -1.31 14.04 -4.10
CA ILE A 18 -1.19 13.43 -2.77
C ILE A 18 0.27 13.50 -2.31
N LYS A 19 0.53 14.22 -1.23
CA LYS A 19 1.87 14.37 -0.63
C LYS A 19 2.22 13.20 0.28
N ARG A 20 1.22 12.59 0.92
CA ARG A 20 1.41 11.47 1.85
C ARG A 20 0.13 10.66 2.01
N ALA A 21 0.26 9.35 2.20
CA ALA A 21 -0.82 8.48 2.64
C ALA A 21 -0.42 7.82 3.98
N ARG A 22 -1.33 7.79 4.97
CA ARG A 22 -1.08 7.18 6.28
C ARG A 22 -2.38 6.74 6.94
N GLY A 23 -2.42 5.48 7.39
CA GLY A 23 -3.64 4.89 7.92
C GLY A 23 -4.76 4.99 6.89
N CYS A 24 -5.94 5.44 7.30
CA CYS A 24 -7.09 5.65 6.40
C CYS A 24 -7.16 7.09 5.84
N PHE A 25 -6.03 7.80 5.73
CA PHE A 25 -6.01 9.20 5.30
C PHE A 25 -5.01 9.50 4.18
N LEU A 26 -5.43 10.39 3.26
CA LEU A 26 -4.59 11.02 2.24
C LEU A 26 -4.38 12.50 2.61
N TYR A 27 -3.12 12.95 2.51
CA TYR A 27 -2.72 14.33 2.75
C TYR A 27 -2.37 14.97 1.41
N THR A 28 -3.11 15.99 1.03
CA THR A 28 -3.04 16.56 -0.32
C THR A 28 -2.13 17.79 -0.38
N GLN A 29 -1.80 18.22 -1.59
CA GLN A 29 -1.00 19.42 -1.83
C GLN A 29 -1.69 20.69 -1.33
N SER A 30 -3.02 20.77 -1.46
CA SER A 30 -3.86 21.84 -0.91
C SER A 30 -3.90 21.88 0.62
N GLY A 31 -3.31 20.89 1.31
CA GLY A 31 -3.33 20.77 2.76
C GLY A 31 -4.59 20.09 3.31
N THR A 32 -5.51 19.66 2.44
CA THR A 32 -6.72 18.93 2.82
C THR A 32 -6.37 17.49 3.23
N ARG A 33 -7.00 17.01 4.32
CA ARG A 33 -6.95 15.60 4.72
C ARG A 33 -8.22 14.90 4.27
N ILE A 34 -8.08 13.92 3.40
CA ILE A 34 -9.19 13.12 2.87
C ILE A 34 -9.22 11.77 3.59
N THR A 35 -10.40 11.31 3.97
CA THR A 35 -10.61 9.94 4.46
C THR A 35 -10.64 8.98 3.26
N ASP A 36 -9.70 8.03 3.21
CA ASP A 36 -9.58 7.06 2.12
C ASP A 36 -10.48 5.85 2.35
N LEU A 37 -11.65 5.88 1.72
CA LEU A 37 -12.60 4.76 1.75
C LEU A 37 -12.36 3.75 0.62
N TRP A 38 -11.58 4.12 -0.40
CA TRP A 38 -11.31 3.25 -1.53
C TRP A 38 -10.16 2.27 -1.25
N GLN A 39 -9.18 2.72 -0.46
CA GLN A 39 -8.04 1.92 0.03
C GLN A 39 -7.38 1.09 -1.08
N ASP A 40 -7.18 1.71 -2.23
CA ASP A 40 -6.59 1.11 -3.44
C ASP A 40 -7.28 -0.21 -3.86
N GLY A 41 -8.62 -0.19 -3.88
CA GLY A 41 -9.42 -1.36 -4.21
C GLY A 41 -9.29 -2.50 -3.19
N GLY A 42 -9.02 -2.17 -1.93
CA GLY A 42 -8.80 -3.12 -0.84
C GLY A 42 -7.34 -3.57 -0.65
N ARG A 43 -6.40 -3.14 -1.50
CA ARG A 43 -4.97 -3.45 -1.30
C ARG A 43 -4.40 -2.80 -0.03
N ALA A 44 -4.95 -1.67 0.36
CA ALA A 44 -4.57 -0.96 1.57
C ALA A 44 -5.54 -1.23 2.72
N ILE A 45 -6.24 -2.38 2.80
CA ILE A 45 -7.30 -2.69 3.80
C ILE A 45 -6.92 -2.45 5.27
N LEU A 46 -5.63 -2.52 5.61
CA LEU A 46 -5.14 -2.24 6.97
C LEU A 46 -4.81 -0.75 7.18
N GLY A 47 -4.96 0.07 6.15
CA GLY A 47 -4.47 1.44 6.03
C GLY A 47 -3.05 1.53 5.45
N TRP A 48 -2.73 2.70 4.92
CA TRP A 48 -1.41 3.02 4.37
C TRP A 48 -0.32 2.97 5.43
N GLY A 49 0.69 2.12 5.20
CA GLY A 49 1.83 1.95 6.11
C GLY A 49 1.45 1.33 7.46
N ALA A 50 0.38 0.56 7.51
CA ALA A 50 -0.07 -0.08 8.73
C ALA A 50 0.91 -1.14 9.27
N GLY A 51 1.01 -1.22 10.60
CA GLY A 51 1.85 -2.17 11.30
C GLY A 51 3.32 -2.12 10.87
N LYS A 52 3.92 -3.30 10.64
CA LYS A 52 5.32 -3.46 10.22
C LYS A 52 5.48 -3.64 8.70
N SER A 53 4.43 -3.41 7.90
CA SER A 53 4.44 -3.63 6.44
C SER A 53 5.60 -2.93 5.72
N ARG A 54 5.84 -1.65 6.03
CA ARG A 54 6.95 -0.88 5.47
C ARG A 54 8.31 -1.41 5.88
N LEU A 55 8.45 -1.87 7.12
CA LEU A 55 9.69 -2.49 7.61
C LEU A 55 9.95 -3.81 6.89
N TYR A 56 8.93 -4.66 6.74
CA TYR A 56 9.06 -5.91 6.01
C TYR A 56 9.42 -5.69 4.54
N PHE A 57 8.76 -4.73 3.88
CA PHE A 57 9.09 -4.37 2.49
C PHE A 57 10.54 -3.90 2.35
N LYS A 58 10.99 -2.96 3.20
CA LYS A 58 12.40 -2.51 3.22
C LYS A 58 13.35 -3.70 3.43
N ASN A 59 13.08 -4.53 4.43
CA ASN A 59 13.91 -5.69 4.74
C ASN A 59 13.93 -6.72 3.61
N SER A 60 12.87 -6.81 2.78
CA SER A 60 12.88 -7.66 1.58
C SER A 60 13.81 -7.08 0.51
N ILE A 61 13.74 -5.77 0.27
CA ILE A 61 14.65 -5.08 -0.66
C ILE A 61 16.11 -5.25 -0.21
N ASP A 62 16.40 -5.00 1.06
CA ASP A 62 17.76 -5.11 1.63
C ASP A 62 18.33 -6.53 1.50
N ARG A 63 17.47 -7.55 1.44
CA ARG A 63 17.87 -8.95 1.21
C ARG A 63 18.09 -9.29 -0.26
N GLY A 64 17.98 -8.33 -1.17
CA GLY A 64 18.20 -8.55 -2.59
C GLY A 64 16.98 -9.13 -3.30
N PHE A 65 15.75 -8.78 -2.89
CA PHE A 65 14.52 -9.21 -3.57
C PHE A 65 14.51 -8.94 -5.08
N PHE A 66 15.17 -7.85 -5.52
CA PHE A 66 15.33 -7.50 -6.94
C PHE A 66 16.62 -8.05 -7.57
N GLY A 67 17.48 -8.70 -6.79
CA GLY A 67 18.71 -9.30 -7.27
C GLY A 67 18.47 -10.69 -7.86
N VAL A 68 19.40 -11.15 -8.69
CA VAL A 68 19.45 -12.51 -9.26
C VAL A 68 19.82 -13.59 -8.23
N TYR A 69 19.92 -13.21 -6.96
CA TYR A 69 20.33 -14.10 -5.88
C TYR A 69 19.14 -14.96 -5.45
N GLY A 70 19.38 -16.26 -5.28
CA GLY A 70 18.40 -17.26 -4.79
C GLY A 70 18.00 -17.02 -3.32
N THR A 71 17.42 -15.86 -3.05
CA THR A 71 17.02 -15.41 -1.73
C THR A 71 15.71 -16.09 -1.38
N LYS A 72 15.71 -16.83 -0.26
CA LYS A 72 14.51 -17.48 0.25
C LYS A 72 13.53 -16.39 0.70
N LEU A 73 12.49 -16.20 -0.09
CA LEU A 73 11.32 -15.42 0.29
C LEU A 73 10.67 -15.98 1.56
N PRO A 74 9.93 -15.15 2.32
CA PRO A 74 9.60 -15.47 3.69
C PRO A 74 8.68 -16.69 3.79
N GLN A 75 9.27 -17.83 4.18
CA GLN A 75 8.60 -19.00 4.74
C GLN A 75 7.52 -18.68 5.81
N PRO A 76 7.62 -17.58 6.60
CA PRO A 76 6.56 -17.19 7.53
C PRO A 76 5.18 -16.96 6.90
N LEU A 77 5.09 -16.47 5.65
CA LEU A 77 3.78 -16.22 5.02
C LEU A 77 3.07 -17.54 4.71
N GLU A 78 3.80 -18.49 4.10
CA GLU A 78 3.25 -19.81 3.81
C GLU A 78 2.82 -20.53 5.09
N LYS A 79 3.65 -20.50 6.13
CA LYS A 79 3.32 -21.08 7.44
C LYS A 79 2.07 -20.45 8.06
N ALA A 80 1.96 -19.12 8.02
CA ALA A 80 0.80 -18.40 8.54
C ALA A 80 -0.47 -18.72 7.74
N LEU A 81 -0.39 -18.75 6.40
CA LEU A 81 -1.51 -19.12 5.55
C LEU A 81 -1.98 -20.55 5.82
N ARG A 82 -1.06 -21.51 5.96
CA ARG A 82 -1.39 -22.88 6.35
C ARG A 82 -2.10 -22.97 7.70
N SER A 83 -1.78 -22.09 8.65
CA SER A 83 -2.47 -22.08 9.95
C SER A 83 -3.87 -21.45 9.94
N ILE A 84 -4.20 -20.66 8.90
CA ILE A 84 -5.50 -19.98 8.78
C ILE A 84 -6.42 -20.73 7.82
N CYS A 85 -5.85 -21.33 6.77
CA CYS A 85 -6.58 -21.94 5.66
C CYS A 85 -6.45 -23.47 5.60
N GLY A 86 -5.62 -24.09 6.44
CA GLY A 86 -5.32 -25.52 6.44
C GLY A 86 -5.94 -26.27 7.61
#